data_AF-A0A022XRD4-F1
#
_entry.id   AF-A0A022XRD4-F1
#
_cell.length_a   1.000
_cell.length_b   1.000
_cell.length_c   1.000
_cell.angle_alpha   90.00
_cell.angle_beta   90.00
_cell.angle_gamma   90.00
#
_symmetry.space_group_name_H-M   'P 1'
#
loop_
_entity.id
_entity.type
_entity.pdbx_description
1 polymer ?
#
loop_
_entity_poly.entity_id
_entity_poly.type
_entity_poly.pdbx_seq_one_letter_code
_entity_poly.pdbx_strand_id
1 'polypeptide(L)'
;MNNAATIAWRTPCRWIHAYSRTSSARSSLLDQLHLIYPSSIRPRSALRCLSSKTPTSRKASQRAPGSQTREITAAFPERDLPAPQIAQIFGTATLPAKLGNQILRALQDQRVSGTLDLPLPDEITRVVPPHIIDAGLAWLRSKHPMDEDAAILARIEREEQEEEEQLIRRAEELGLYKPQSGKFGSSTTKEGDVYGSSVLDEVRKKNIKESKQMEEKQRQDWLDGEAKRIEQLQARAEKLKGIQKYESQELTEARPRADPEQRPALAWIQQQHVKATSTTDASKLTTAGRLLPSLAVVALTLGLCYVFSESYEAPLHNQRMWPDIQPAAATLTAIVGLNAGVFLLWKFPPAWRLLNKYFINVPYYPYAASVVGSVFSHQQLRHLGSNMFILWFVGKKLHDDIGRGDFVAVYLSAGAFATFSSFAIRVLSNTLTVSSLGASGAISGVVAMWCILHSK
;
A
#
# COMPACT_ATOMS: atom_id res chain seq x y z
N MET A 1 27.53 -8.07 41.03
CA MET A 1 27.37 -7.03 42.08
C MET A 1 27.09 -5.72 41.34
N ASN A 2 25.84 -5.54 40.87
CA ASN A 2 24.71 -4.90 41.54
C ASN A 2 24.75 -3.37 41.53
N ASN A 3 23.67 -2.82 40.95
CA ASN A 3 23.04 -1.50 41.09
C ASN A 3 23.54 -0.41 40.12
N ALA A 4 22.81 0.02 39.07
CA ALA A 4 21.42 0.52 38.95
C ALA A 4 21.19 1.92 39.53
N ALA A 5 21.04 2.91 38.62
CA ALA A 5 20.28 4.17 38.73
C ALA A 5 20.36 4.82 37.33
N THR A 6 19.33 4.92 36.49
CA THR A 6 17.98 5.51 36.61
C THR A 6 18.00 6.98 37.02
N ILE A 7 18.10 7.88 36.04
CA ILE A 7 17.70 9.30 36.13
C ILE A 7 17.08 9.63 34.76
N ALA A 8 15.77 9.49 34.57
CA ALA A 8 14.69 10.40 34.99
C ALA A 8 14.75 11.78 34.30
N TRP A 9 13.95 11.88 33.24
CA TRP A 9 13.54 13.11 32.58
C TRP A 9 12.88 14.07 33.58
N ARG A 10 13.36 15.31 33.65
CA ARG A 10 12.61 16.44 34.21
C ARG A 10 12.82 17.69 33.37
N THR A 11 11.78 18.04 32.61
CA THR A 11 11.49 19.40 32.17
C THR A 11 11.06 20.25 33.36
N PRO A 12 11.23 21.58 33.25
CA PRO A 12 10.20 22.48 33.76
C PRO A 12 9.73 23.44 32.65
N CYS A 13 8.45 23.33 32.31
CA CYS A 13 7.67 24.43 31.74
C CYS A 13 7.03 25.23 32.88
N ARG A 14 7.27 26.53 32.90
CA ARG A 14 6.42 27.64 33.41
C ARG A 14 7.18 28.89 32.94
N TRP A 15 6.59 29.84 32.22
CA TRP A 15 5.63 30.83 32.72
C TRP A 15 4.77 31.40 31.57
N ILE A 16 3.47 31.60 31.84
CA ILE A 16 2.55 32.48 31.10
C ILE A 16 1.83 33.37 32.14
N HIS A 17 1.50 34.59 31.70
CA HIS A 17 0.73 35.71 32.29
C HIS A 17 1.59 36.85 32.88
N ALA A 18 1.37 38.14 32.58
CA ALA A 18 0.35 38.83 31.78
C ALA A 18 0.79 40.29 31.44
N TYR A 19 0.29 40.80 30.31
CA TYR A 19 -0.14 42.17 29.96
C TYR A 19 0.58 43.42 30.53
N SER A 20 1.00 44.33 29.64
CA SER A 20 0.21 45.52 29.27
C SER A 20 0.83 46.33 28.12
N ARG A 21 -0.03 47.12 27.47
CA ARG A 21 0.06 47.85 26.18
C ARG A 21 1.04 49.03 26.17
N THR A 22 1.58 49.34 24.98
CA THR A 22 1.36 50.60 24.20
C THR A 22 1.96 50.41 22.79
N SER A 23 1.14 50.31 21.74
CA SER A 23 0.75 51.39 20.82
C SER A 23 1.91 52.10 20.11
N SER A 24 2.16 51.73 18.85
CA SER A 24 2.45 52.70 17.77
C SER A 24 2.15 52.07 16.41
N ALA A 25 1.34 52.79 15.64
CA ALA A 25 0.83 52.48 14.33
C ALA A 25 1.91 52.22 13.27
N ARG A 26 1.56 51.35 12.31
CA ARG A 26 1.67 51.61 10.86
C ARG A 26 0.69 50.69 10.10
N SER A 27 -0.36 51.31 9.59
CA SER A 27 -1.17 50.93 8.42
C SER A 27 -0.28 50.68 7.19
N SER A 28 -0.66 50.05 6.08
CA SER A 28 -1.82 49.31 5.57
C SER A 28 -1.36 48.81 4.19
N LEU A 29 -1.92 47.72 3.69
CA LEU A 29 -2.28 47.48 2.27
C LEU A 29 -2.48 45.97 2.05
N LEU A 30 -3.66 45.48 2.42
CA LEU A 30 -4.42 44.37 1.79
C LEU A 30 -5.53 43.93 2.76
N ASP A 31 -6.29 44.91 3.23
CA ASP A 31 -7.46 44.72 4.10
C ASP A 31 -8.62 45.50 3.48
N GLN A 32 -8.98 45.10 2.26
CA GLN A 32 -10.21 45.49 1.57
C GLN A 32 -10.62 44.32 0.67
N LEU A 33 -11.42 43.41 1.23
CA LEU A 33 -12.54 42.72 0.57
C LEU A 33 -13.33 41.95 1.66
N HIS A 34 -13.99 42.71 2.53
CA HIS A 34 -15.22 42.26 3.22
C HIS A 34 -16.39 42.94 2.46
N LEU A 35 -17.56 42.36 2.23
CA LEU A 35 -18.53 41.84 3.19
C LEU A 35 -19.69 41.24 2.38
N ILE A 36 -20.16 40.04 2.71
CA ILE A 36 -21.60 39.79 2.96
C ILE A 36 -21.66 38.84 4.18
N TYR A 37 -22.24 39.35 5.26
CA TYR A 37 -22.51 38.78 6.60
C TYR A 37 -23.65 37.72 6.58
N PRO A 38 -24.12 37.12 7.71
CA PRO A 38 -23.57 36.98 9.06
C PRO A 38 -23.48 35.52 9.56
N SER A 39 -22.86 35.37 10.72
CA SER A 39 -22.99 34.23 11.63
C SER A 39 -23.97 34.51 12.78
N SER A 40 -24.48 33.41 13.36
CA SER A 40 -25.17 33.26 14.65
C SER A 40 -26.70 33.44 14.67
N ILE A 41 -27.43 32.32 14.76
CA ILE A 41 -28.52 32.05 15.74
C ILE A 41 -28.50 30.54 16.07
N ARG A 42 -28.41 30.20 17.36
CA ARG A 42 -28.66 28.85 17.91
C ARG A 42 -30.15 28.48 17.74
N PRO A 43 -30.47 27.18 17.71
CA PRO A 43 -31.38 26.75 18.77
C PRO A 43 -30.90 25.49 19.49
N ARG A 44 -31.18 25.51 20.80
CA ARG A 44 -31.32 24.33 21.65
C ARG A 44 -32.53 23.53 21.16
N SER A 45 -32.36 22.24 20.92
CA SER A 45 -33.38 21.25 21.24
C SER A 45 -32.74 19.87 21.25
N ALA A 46 -32.68 19.29 22.43
CA ALA A 46 -32.51 17.86 22.60
C ALA A 46 -33.71 17.16 21.95
N LEU A 47 -33.46 16.30 20.97
CA LEU A 47 -34.44 15.29 20.56
C LEU A 47 -33.76 13.92 20.56
N ARG A 48 -34.11 13.18 21.61
CA ARG A 48 -34.11 11.72 21.70
C ARG A 48 -34.35 11.09 20.33
N CYS A 49 -33.44 10.21 19.94
CA CYS A 49 -33.74 9.13 19.00
C CYS A 49 -34.82 8.25 19.64
N LEU A 50 -36.07 8.51 19.28
CA LEU A 50 -37.20 7.62 19.54
C LEU A 50 -37.67 7.08 18.20
N SER A 51 -37.28 5.83 17.95
CA SER A 51 -38.10 4.77 17.38
C SER A 51 -39.28 5.24 16.52
N SER A 52 -39.07 5.39 15.22
CA SER A 52 -40.10 5.03 14.25
C SER A 52 -39.89 3.57 13.92
N LYS A 53 -40.63 2.71 14.62
CA LYS A 53 -40.86 1.32 14.22
C LYS A 53 -41.19 1.34 12.74
N THR A 54 -40.33 0.73 11.93
CA THR A 54 -40.73 0.20 10.64
C THR A 54 -41.98 -0.63 10.90
N PRO A 55 -43.12 -0.37 10.23
CA PRO A 55 -44.16 -1.39 10.17
C PRO A 55 -43.50 -2.52 9.39
N THR A 56 -43.13 -3.55 10.14
CA THR A 56 -43.00 -4.93 9.70
C THR A 56 -43.62 -5.09 8.33
N SER A 57 -42.78 -5.28 7.31
CA SER A 57 -43.19 -5.98 6.10
C SER A 57 -43.97 -7.18 6.61
N ARG A 58 -45.28 -7.14 6.37
CA ARG A 58 -46.17 -8.24 6.73
C ARG A 58 -45.52 -9.43 6.07
N LYS A 59 -45.03 -10.35 6.90
CA LYS A 59 -45.02 -11.76 6.56
C LYS A 59 -46.37 -12.04 5.89
N ALA A 60 -46.41 -12.07 4.57
CA ALA A 60 -47.07 -13.20 3.94
C ALA A 60 -46.09 -14.36 4.25
N SER A 61 -46.12 -15.06 5.39
CA SER A 61 -47.27 -15.81 5.87
C SER A 61 -48.29 -15.92 4.75
N GLN A 62 -47.95 -16.73 3.76
CA GLN A 62 -48.93 -17.69 3.28
C GLN A 62 -49.40 -18.46 4.52
N ARG A 63 -50.30 -17.80 5.25
CA ARG A 63 -51.34 -18.41 6.02
C ARG A 63 -52.00 -19.28 4.97
N ALA A 64 -51.78 -20.59 5.08
CA ALA A 64 -52.69 -21.55 4.48
C ALA A 64 -54.09 -21.00 4.72
N PRO A 65 -54.88 -20.68 3.69
CA PRO A 65 -56.27 -20.34 3.92
C PRO A 65 -56.86 -21.58 4.58
N GLY A 66 -57.13 -21.43 5.88
CA GLY A 66 -57.86 -22.41 6.63
C GLY A 66 -59.12 -22.71 5.87
N SER A 67 -59.25 -23.98 5.49
CA SER A 67 -60.47 -24.75 5.66
C SER A 67 -61.75 -23.97 5.41
N GLN A 68 -62.05 -23.71 4.14
CA GLN A 68 -63.39 -23.89 3.58
C GLN A 68 -63.42 -23.76 2.06
N THR A 69 -62.31 -24.00 1.35
CA THR A 69 -62.44 -24.44 -0.04
C THR A 69 -62.75 -25.92 0.04
N ARG A 70 -63.99 -26.30 -0.28
CA ARG A 70 -64.32 -27.70 -0.46
C ARG A 70 -63.26 -28.28 -1.40
N GLU A 71 -62.42 -29.18 -0.91
CA GLU A 71 -61.79 -30.20 -1.73
C GLU A 71 -62.94 -31.05 -2.31
N ILE A 72 -63.66 -30.47 -3.27
CA ILE A 72 -64.32 -31.28 -4.29
C ILE A 72 -63.12 -31.72 -5.11
N THR A 73 -62.63 -32.91 -4.82
CA THR A 73 -61.79 -33.66 -5.74
C THR A 73 -62.43 -33.55 -7.11
N ALA A 74 -61.89 -32.67 -7.95
CA ALA A 74 -62.31 -32.49 -9.33
C ALA A 74 -61.72 -33.60 -10.21
N ALA A 75 -61.42 -34.76 -9.62
CA ALA A 75 -61.25 -35.99 -10.34
C ALA A 75 -62.63 -36.38 -10.85
N PHE A 76 -62.74 -36.58 -12.17
CA PHE A 76 -63.95 -37.18 -12.74
C PHE A 76 -64.24 -38.50 -12.00
N PRO A 77 -65.50 -38.83 -11.66
CA PRO A 77 -65.81 -40.05 -10.93
C PRO A 77 -65.16 -41.26 -11.64
N GLU A 78 -64.46 -42.11 -10.88
CA GLU A 78 -63.80 -43.31 -11.42
C GLU A 78 -64.79 -44.25 -12.14
N ARG A 79 -66.08 -44.16 -11.78
CA ARG A 79 -67.17 -44.92 -12.39
C ARG A 79 -67.75 -44.21 -13.62
N ASP A 80 -67.74 -44.91 -14.75
CA ASP A 80 -68.35 -44.46 -16.00
C ASP A 80 -69.85 -44.13 -15.83
N LEU A 81 -70.30 -43.04 -16.46
CA LEU A 81 -71.71 -42.68 -16.49
C LEU A 81 -72.49 -43.65 -17.39
N PRO A 82 -73.71 -44.06 -16.99
CA PRO A 82 -74.53 -44.95 -17.79
C PRO A 82 -74.97 -44.30 -19.11
N ALA A 83 -75.14 -45.11 -20.16
CA ALA A 83 -75.54 -44.68 -21.51
C ALA A 83 -76.71 -43.67 -21.58
N PRO A 84 -77.82 -43.82 -20.83
CA PRO A 84 -78.91 -42.83 -20.87
C PRO A 84 -78.50 -41.44 -20.38
N GLN A 85 -77.58 -41.37 -19.42
CA GLN A 85 -77.10 -40.11 -18.86
C GLN A 85 -76.16 -39.41 -19.85
N ILE A 86 -75.32 -40.16 -20.56
CA ILE A 86 -74.48 -39.64 -21.66
C ILE A 86 -75.35 -39.11 -22.80
N ALA A 87 -76.40 -39.83 -23.19
CA ALA A 87 -77.34 -39.37 -24.22
C ALA A 87 -78.07 -38.08 -23.82
N GLN A 88 -78.36 -37.90 -22.52
CA GLN A 88 -78.96 -36.67 -21.99
C GLN A 88 -77.99 -35.48 -22.03
N ILE A 89 -76.69 -35.72 -21.85
CA ILE A 89 -75.66 -34.67 -21.83
C ILE A 89 -75.36 -34.17 -23.25
N PHE A 90 -75.21 -35.07 -24.21
CA PHE A 90 -74.81 -34.73 -25.58
C PHE A 90 -75.98 -34.60 -26.57
N GLY A 91 -77.23 -34.82 -26.13
CA GLY A 91 -78.45 -34.58 -26.92
C GLY A 91 -78.62 -35.46 -28.18
N THR A 92 -77.73 -36.43 -28.38
CA THR A 92 -77.68 -37.30 -29.56
C THR A 92 -77.69 -38.76 -29.14
N ALA A 93 -78.65 -39.54 -29.67
CA ALA A 93 -78.82 -40.95 -29.34
C ALA A 93 -77.76 -41.88 -29.97
N THR A 94 -76.78 -41.32 -30.69
CA THR A 94 -75.83 -42.08 -31.54
C THR A 94 -74.41 -42.16 -30.97
N LEU A 95 -74.09 -41.52 -29.84
CA LEU A 95 -72.76 -41.59 -29.23
C LEU A 95 -72.60 -42.83 -28.33
N PRO A 96 -71.55 -43.66 -28.52
CA PRO A 96 -71.24 -44.76 -27.61
C PRO A 96 -70.92 -44.23 -26.21
N ALA A 97 -71.50 -44.83 -25.17
CA ALA A 97 -71.29 -44.41 -23.78
C ALA A 97 -69.81 -44.38 -23.36
N LYS A 98 -69.00 -45.31 -23.90
CA LYS A 98 -67.55 -45.37 -23.66
C LYS A 98 -66.82 -44.12 -24.19
N LEU A 99 -67.17 -43.68 -25.40
CA LEU A 99 -66.58 -42.50 -26.04
C LEU A 99 -66.99 -41.22 -25.29
N GLY A 100 -68.27 -41.10 -24.90
CA GLY A 100 -68.76 -39.97 -24.11
C GLY A 100 -68.04 -39.81 -22.77
N ASN A 101 -67.78 -40.91 -22.07
CA ASN A 101 -67.00 -40.89 -20.82
C ASN A 101 -65.52 -40.56 -21.05
N GLN A 102 -64.92 -41.01 -22.15
CA GLN A 102 -63.55 -40.64 -22.52
C GLN A 102 -63.40 -39.14 -22.79
N ILE A 103 -64.37 -38.54 -23.48
CA ILE A 103 -64.40 -37.09 -23.75
C ILE A 103 -64.50 -36.31 -22.44
N LEU A 104 -65.42 -36.69 -21.55
CA LEU A 104 -65.61 -36.00 -20.28
C LEU A 104 -64.38 -36.10 -19.36
N ARG A 105 -63.68 -37.25 -19.35
CA ARG A 105 -62.40 -37.39 -18.62
C ARG A 105 -61.30 -36.52 -19.20
N ALA A 106 -61.07 -36.60 -20.51
CA ALA A 106 -60.04 -35.81 -21.17
C ALA A 106 -60.26 -34.30 -20.96
N LEU A 107 -61.51 -33.84 -21.07
CA LEU A 107 -61.88 -32.45 -20.79
C LEU A 107 -61.67 -32.08 -19.32
N GLN A 108 -62.04 -32.95 -18.39
CA GLN A 108 -61.85 -32.70 -16.97
C GLN A 108 -60.36 -32.66 -16.59
N ASP A 109 -59.54 -33.54 -17.16
CA ASP A 109 -58.09 -33.56 -16.97
C ASP A 109 -57.44 -32.30 -17.55
N GLN A 110 -57.89 -31.82 -18.72
CA GLN A 110 -57.43 -30.56 -19.31
C GLN A 110 -57.82 -29.34 -18.46
N ARG A 111 -59.02 -29.34 -17.86
CA ARG A 111 -59.46 -28.27 -16.94
C ARG A 111 -58.61 -28.24 -15.67
N VAL A 112 -58.33 -29.39 -15.07
CA VAL A 112 -57.53 -29.50 -13.84
C VAL A 112 -56.06 -29.12 -14.11
N SER A 113 -55.52 -29.51 -15.26
CA SER A 113 -54.13 -29.23 -15.64
C SER A 113 -53.90 -27.84 -16.24
N GLY A 114 -54.96 -27.07 -16.51
CA GLY A 114 -54.85 -25.76 -17.15
C GLY A 114 -54.40 -25.84 -18.62
N THR A 115 -54.80 -26.90 -19.33
CA THR A 115 -54.43 -27.16 -20.74
C THR A 115 -55.64 -27.12 -21.69
N LEU A 116 -56.72 -26.46 -21.29
CA LEU A 116 -57.96 -26.35 -22.08
C LEU A 116 -57.75 -25.58 -23.41
N ASP A 117 -56.69 -24.78 -23.49
CA ASP A 117 -56.19 -24.07 -24.66
C ASP A 117 -55.49 -24.98 -25.69
N LEU A 118 -55.05 -26.17 -25.27
CA LEU A 118 -54.40 -27.16 -26.14
C LEU A 118 -55.44 -28.07 -26.83
N PRO A 119 -55.19 -28.50 -28.08
CA PRO A 119 -56.09 -29.42 -28.74
C PRO A 119 -56.19 -30.74 -27.98
N LEU A 120 -57.41 -31.26 -27.85
CA LEU A 120 -57.65 -32.63 -27.36
C LEU A 120 -56.88 -33.64 -28.22
N PRO A 121 -56.56 -34.84 -27.68
CA PRO A 121 -55.88 -35.89 -28.43
C PRO A 121 -56.53 -36.13 -29.80
N ASP A 122 -55.70 -36.29 -30.83
CA ASP A 122 -56.09 -36.49 -32.25
C ASP A 122 -57.17 -37.56 -32.46
N GLU A 123 -57.23 -38.57 -31.60
CA GLU A 123 -58.21 -39.65 -31.65
C GLU A 123 -59.65 -39.16 -31.38
N ILE A 124 -59.82 -38.14 -30.53
CA ILE A 124 -61.11 -37.57 -30.15
C ILE A 124 -61.54 -36.50 -31.16
N THR A 125 -60.61 -35.61 -31.54
CA THR A 125 -60.90 -34.46 -32.41
C THR A 125 -61.24 -34.84 -33.85
N ARG A 126 -60.76 -36.00 -34.35
CA ARG A 126 -61.11 -36.53 -35.67
C ARG A 126 -62.51 -37.12 -35.75
N VAL A 127 -63.01 -37.65 -34.64
CA VAL A 127 -64.26 -38.43 -34.58
C VAL A 127 -65.44 -37.56 -34.14
N VAL A 128 -65.17 -36.55 -33.30
CA VAL A 128 -66.20 -35.80 -32.58
C VAL A 128 -66.28 -34.36 -33.09
N PRO A 129 -67.44 -33.90 -33.60
CA PRO A 129 -67.63 -32.51 -33.96
C PRO A 129 -67.52 -31.54 -32.75
N PRO A 130 -67.07 -30.29 -32.94
CA PRO A 130 -66.79 -29.34 -31.86
C PRO A 130 -68.00 -29.05 -30.94
N HIS A 131 -69.21 -29.05 -31.50
CA HIS A 131 -70.43 -28.80 -30.71
C HIS A 131 -70.67 -29.85 -29.60
N ILE A 132 -70.17 -31.09 -29.77
CA ILE A 132 -70.30 -32.16 -28.77
C ILE A 132 -69.32 -31.91 -27.61
N ILE A 133 -68.12 -31.42 -27.94
CA ILE A 133 -67.09 -31.05 -26.95
C ILE A 133 -67.59 -29.88 -26.10
N ASP A 134 -68.19 -28.86 -26.74
CA ASP A 134 -68.78 -27.71 -26.06
C ASP A 134 -69.93 -28.11 -25.13
N ALA A 135 -70.78 -29.05 -25.55
CA ALA A 135 -71.86 -29.60 -24.71
C ALA A 135 -71.30 -30.34 -23.48
N GLY A 136 -70.24 -31.13 -23.67
CA GLY A 136 -69.53 -31.81 -22.58
C GLY A 136 -68.90 -30.83 -21.59
N LEU A 137 -68.25 -29.78 -22.10
CA LEU A 137 -67.70 -28.69 -21.30
C LEU A 137 -68.77 -27.92 -20.52
N ALA A 138 -69.87 -27.55 -21.17
CA ALA A 138 -71.00 -26.86 -20.53
C ALA A 138 -71.58 -27.69 -19.37
N TRP A 139 -71.72 -29.00 -19.58
CA TRP A 139 -72.16 -29.92 -18.53
C TRP A 139 -71.14 -30.01 -17.39
N LEU A 140 -69.86 -30.16 -17.69
CA LEU A 140 -68.79 -30.21 -16.69
C LEU A 140 -68.71 -28.93 -15.86
N ARG A 141 -68.86 -27.75 -16.48
CA ARG A 141 -68.93 -26.46 -15.78
C ARG A 141 -70.13 -26.37 -14.85
N SER A 142 -71.26 -26.95 -15.24
CA SER A 142 -72.48 -26.98 -14.40
C SER A 142 -72.37 -27.93 -13.20
N LYS A 143 -71.67 -29.08 -13.36
CA LYS A 143 -71.58 -30.13 -12.34
C LYS A 143 -70.35 -30.00 -11.44
N HIS A 144 -69.23 -29.59 -12.00
CA HIS A 144 -67.94 -29.41 -11.34
C HIS A 144 -67.45 -27.98 -11.59
N PRO A 145 -67.94 -26.99 -10.81
CA PRO A 145 -67.46 -25.62 -10.89
C PRO A 145 -66.00 -25.57 -10.43
N MET A 146 -65.14 -25.04 -11.30
CA MET A 146 -63.71 -24.87 -11.12
C MET A 146 -63.31 -23.56 -11.77
N ASP A 147 -62.31 -22.90 -11.19
CA ASP A 147 -61.65 -21.75 -11.82
C ASP A 147 -60.62 -22.26 -12.84
N GLU A 148 -61.07 -22.38 -14.09
CA GLU A 148 -60.23 -22.82 -15.23
C GLU A 148 -59.09 -21.83 -15.49
N ASP A 149 -59.35 -20.53 -15.28
CA ASP A 149 -58.36 -19.46 -15.49
C ASP A 149 -57.24 -19.55 -14.44
N ALA A 150 -57.57 -19.86 -13.18
CA ALA A 150 -56.58 -20.09 -12.14
C ALA A 150 -55.69 -21.31 -12.41
N ALA A 151 -56.25 -22.39 -12.99
CA ALA A 151 -55.47 -23.58 -13.35
C ALA A 151 -54.51 -23.30 -14.51
N ILE A 152 -54.95 -22.54 -15.53
CA ILE A 152 -54.12 -22.08 -16.64
C ILE A 152 -52.99 -21.19 -16.11
N LEU A 153 -53.29 -20.22 -15.25
CA LEU A 153 -52.29 -19.36 -14.63
C LEU A 153 -51.25 -20.15 -13.81
N ALA A 154 -51.70 -21.13 -13.02
CA ALA A 154 -50.80 -21.97 -12.22
C ALA A 154 -49.90 -22.87 -13.08
N ARG A 155 -50.33 -23.25 -14.28
CA ARG A 155 -49.48 -23.95 -15.27
C ARG A 155 -48.44 -22.99 -15.84
N ILE A 156 -48.88 -21.82 -16.34
CA ILE A 156 -48.00 -20.81 -16.93
C ILE A 156 -46.93 -20.37 -15.93
N GLU A 157 -47.30 -20.13 -14.67
CA GLU A 157 -46.36 -19.73 -13.61
C GLU A 157 -45.30 -20.81 -13.34
N ARG A 158 -45.65 -22.10 -13.41
CA ARG A 158 -44.66 -23.19 -13.28
C ARG A 158 -43.74 -23.29 -14.49
N GLU A 159 -44.28 -23.21 -15.70
CA GLU A 159 -43.49 -23.25 -16.94
C GLU A 159 -42.53 -22.05 -17.00
N GLU A 160 -43.00 -20.86 -16.65
CA GLU A 160 -42.18 -19.63 -16.56
C GLU A 160 -41.06 -19.78 -15.52
N GLN A 161 -41.36 -20.32 -14.33
CA GLN A 161 -40.33 -20.58 -13.31
C GLN A 161 -39.27 -21.58 -13.78
N GLU A 162 -39.68 -22.68 -14.41
CA GLU A 162 -38.75 -23.68 -14.94
C GLU A 162 -37.83 -23.09 -16.02
N GLU A 163 -38.38 -22.25 -16.91
CA GLU A 163 -37.60 -21.54 -17.93
C GLU A 163 -36.66 -20.50 -17.32
N GLU A 164 -37.12 -19.69 -16.35
CA GLU A 164 -36.31 -18.73 -15.63
C GLU A 164 -35.13 -19.41 -14.92
N GLU A 165 -35.38 -20.52 -14.22
CA GLU A 165 -34.32 -21.28 -13.56
C GLU A 165 -33.29 -21.81 -14.56
N GLN A 166 -33.73 -22.30 -15.72
CA GLN A 166 -32.83 -22.76 -16.77
C GLN A 166 -31.97 -21.62 -17.32
N LEU A 167 -32.57 -20.44 -17.56
CA LEU A 167 -31.86 -19.25 -18.03
C LEU A 167 -30.84 -18.76 -17.00
N ILE A 168 -31.19 -18.73 -15.71
CA ILE A 168 -30.29 -18.32 -14.63
C ILE A 168 -29.10 -19.27 -14.50
N ARG A 169 -29.33 -20.59 -14.52
CA ARG A 169 -28.26 -21.60 -14.49
C ARG A 169 -27.32 -21.44 -15.67
N ARG A 170 -27.87 -21.26 -16.88
CA ARG A 170 -27.08 -21.04 -18.10
C ARG A 170 -26.26 -19.75 -18.03
N ALA A 171 -26.83 -18.68 -17.48
CA ALA A 171 -26.11 -17.41 -17.29
C ALA A 171 -24.96 -17.54 -16.27
N GLU A 172 -25.11 -18.36 -15.23
CA GLU A 172 -24.05 -18.69 -14.29
C GLU A 172 -22.92 -19.51 -14.96
N GLU A 173 -23.27 -20.53 -15.75
CA GLU A 173 -22.30 -21.35 -16.50
C GLU A 173 -21.49 -20.51 -17.51
N LEU A 174 -22.15 -19.56 -18.18
CA LEU A 174 -21.51 -18.60 -19.08
C LEU A 174 -20.75 -17.48 -18.34
N GLY A 175 -20.86 -17.40 -17.00
CA GLY A 175 -20.24 -16.36 -16.19
C GLY A 175 -20.85 -14.96 -16.33
N LEU A 176 -22.03 -14.85 -16.96
CA LEU A 176 -22.76 -13.59 -17.14
C LEU A 176 -23.51 -13.17 -15.87
N TYR A 177 -23.89 -14.14 -15.04
CA TYR A 177 -24.63 -13.92 -13.80
C TYR A 177 -23.92 -14.60 -12.64
N LYS A 178 -23.79 -13.89 -11.51
CA LYS A 178 -23.25 -14.46 -10.27
C LYS A 178 -24.06 -13.96 -9.06
N PRO A 179 -24.84 -14.82 -8.39
CA PRO A 179 -25.61 -14.41 -7.22
C PRO A 179 -24.71 -14.14 -6.01
N GLN A 180 -25.20 -13.32 -5.08
CA GLN A 180 -24.46 -12.94 -3.87
C GLN A 180 -24.16 -14.12 -2.93
N SER A 181 -24.94 -15.21 -3.02
CA SER A 181 -24.73 -16.48 -2.33
C SER A 181 -23.60 -17.34 -2.91
N GLY A 182 -23.02 -16.92 -4.04
CA GLY A 182 -21.97 -17.64 -4.77
C GLY A 182 -22.49 -18.48 -5.93
N LYS A 183 -23.52 -19.30 -5.72
CA LYS A 183 -24.17 -20.15 -6.74
C LYS A 183 -25.69 -20.04 -6.68
N PHE A 184 -26.38 -20.30 -7.79
CA PHE A 184 -27.84 -20.41 -7.79
C PHE A 184 -28.30 -21.56 -6.87
N GLY A 185 -29.22 -21.28 -5.96
CA GLY A 185 -29.73 -22.25 -4.97
C GLY A 185 -28.84 -22.50 -3.74
N SER A 186 -27.67 -21.86 -3.60
CA SER A 186 -26.87 -21.99 -2.37
C SER A 186 -27.44 -21.14 -1.22
N SER A 187 -27.53 -21.71 -0.01
CA SER A 187 -27.96 -20.97 1.16
C SER A 187 -26.91 -19.93 1.58
N THR A 188 -27.33 -18.68 1.73
CA THR A 188 -26.46 -17.54 2.08
C THR A 188 -26.16 -17.47 3.60
N THR A 189 -26.92 -18.22 4.40
CA THR A 189 -26.87 -18.15 5.86
C THR A 189 -25.66 -18.88 6.42
N LYS A 190 -24.66 -18.13 6.87
CA LYS A 190 -23.77 -18.62 7.92
C LYS A 190 -24.56 -18.71 9.21
N GLU A 191 -24.37 -19.78 9.97
CA GLU A 191 -24.97 -19.97 11.29
C GLU A 191 -24.79 -18.72 12.16
N GLY A 192 -25.88 -18.02 12.47
CA GLY A 192 -25.90 -16.84 13.35
C GLY A 192 -25.88 -15.46 12.69
N ASP A 193 -25.66 -15.34 11.38
CA ASP A 193 -25.60 -14.04 10.69
C ASP A 193 -26.85 -13.78 9.82
N VAL A 194 -27.68 -12.81 10.24
CA VAL A 194 -28.90 -12.38 9.54
C VAL A 194 -28.60 -11.82 8.14
N TYR A 195 -27.37 -11.32 7.93
CA TYR A 195 -26.96 -10.62 6.70
C TYR A 195 -26.25 -11.50 5.67
N GLY A 196 -26.04 -12.79 5.95
CA GLY A 196 -25.38 -13.72 5.02
C GLY A 196 -23.92 -13.38 4.70
N SER A 197 -23.31 -14.05 3.72
CA SER A 197 -21.95 -13.73 3.25
C SER A 197 -21.93 -12.49 2.35
N SER A 198 -21.25 -11.43 2.80
CA SER A 198 -21.03 -10.22 2.00
C SER A 198 -19.88 -10.40 1.00
N VAL A 199 -20.07 -9.94 -0.24
CA VAL A 199 -19.03 -9.84 -1.27
C VAL A 199 -17.83 -9.04 -0.75
N LEU A 200 -18.06 -8.00 0.06
CA LEU A 200 -17.00 -7.17 0.63
C LEU A 200 -16.13 -7.96 1.61
N ASP A 201 -16.70 -8.91 2.36
CA ASP A 201 -15.92 -9.75 3.28
C ASP A 201 -15.10 -10.78 2.52
N GLU A 202 -15.62 -11.32 1.42
CA GLU A 202 -14.83 -12.19 0.53
C GLU A 202 -13.67 -11.44 -0.10
N VAL A 203 -13.91 -10.25 -0.63
CA VAL A 203 -12.88 -9.38 -1.19
C VAL A 203 -11.85 -8.99 -0.12
N ARG A 204 -12.29 -8.61 1.09
CA ARG A 204 -11.40 -8.30 2.21
C ARG A 204 -10.53 -9.52 2.57
N LYS A 205 -11.12 -10.71 2.68
CA LYS A 205 -10.38 -11.95 2.97
C LYS A 205 -9.38 -12.30 1.89
N LYS A 206 -9.76 -12.12 0.61
CA LYS A 206 -8.88 -12.30 -0.54
C LYS A 206 -7.70 -11.32 -0.48
N ASN A 207 -7.95 -10.02 -0.28
CA ASN A 207 -6.91 -9.01 -0.16
C ASN A 207 -5.97 -9.27 1.03
N ILE A 208 -6.50 -9.69 2.19
CA ILE A 208 -5.69 -10.07 3.36
C ILE A 208 -4.82 -11.28 3.03
N LYS A 209 -5.38 -12.30 2.36
CA LYS A 209 -4.63 -13.51 1.97
C LYS A 209 -3.52 -13.15 0.99
N GLU A 210 -3.81 -12.33 -0.01
CA GLU A 210 -2.82 -11.86 -1.00
C GLU A 210 -1.73 -11.01 -0.33
N SER A 211 -2.08 -10.09 0.58
CA SER A 211 -1.08 -9.31 1.35
C SER A 211 -0.16 -10.22 2.16
N LYS A 212 -0.72 -11.21 2.87
CA LYS A 212 0.06 -12.18 3.65
C LYS A 212 0.99 -13.02 2.78
N GLN A 213 0.49 -13.51 1.63
CA GLN A 213 1.30 -14.26 0.68
C GLN A 213 2.44 -13.41 0.11
N MET A 214 2.19 -12.14 -0.18
CA MET A 214 3.21 -11.20 -0.64
C MET A 214 4.24 -10.88 0.45
N GLU A 215 3.83 -10.70 1.70
CA GLU A 215 4.71 -10.50 2.86
C GLU A 215 5.59 -11.73 3.10
N GLU A 216 5.03 -12.93 3.05
CA GLU A 216 5.77 -14.19 3.21
C GLU A 216 6.78 -14.41 2.08
N LYS A 217 6.39 -14.09 0.84
CA LYS A 217 7.31 -14.13 -0.31
C LYS A 217 8.45 -13.12 -0.16
N GLN A 218 8.17 -11.89 0.24
CA GLN A 218 9.21 -10.88 0.50
C GLN A 218 10.15 -11.30 1.63
N ARG A 219 9.63 -11.96 2.66
CA ARG A 219 10.43 -12.53 3.76
C ARG A 219 11.34 -13.65 3.26
N GLN A 220 10.83 -14.58 2.46
CA GLN A 220 11.64 -15.63 1.84
C GLN A 220 12.73 -15.03 0.95
N ASP A 221 12.39 -14.10 0.06
CA ASP A 221 13.36 -13.39 -0.80
C ASP A 221 14.43 -12.65 0.02
N TRP A 222 14.04 -12.07 1.17
CA TRP A 222 14.96 -11.42 2.10
C TRP A 222 15.95 -12.42 2.71
N LEU A 223 15.48 -13.55 3.23
CA LEU A 223 16.30 -14.60 3.86
C LEU A 223 17.23 -15.26 2.82
N ASP A 224 16.70 -15.61 1.66
CA ASP A 224 17.43 -16.27 0.57
C ASP A 224 18.45 -15.33 -0.09
N GLY A 225 18.23 -14.02 0.00
CA GLY A 225 19.11 -13.05 -0.65
C GLY A 225 20.55 -13.04 -0.11
N GLU A 226 20.81 -13.54 1.11
CA GLU A 226 22.18 -13.71 1.61
C GLU A 226 22.80 -15.02 1.11
N ALA A 227 22.05 -16.10 1.09
CA ALA A 227 22.50 -17.37 0.51
C ALA A 227 22.90 -17.19 -0.97
N LYS A 228 22.07 -16.48 -1.75
CA LYS A 228 22.38 -16.09 -3.14
C LYS A 228 23.66 -15.26 -3.25
N ARG A 229 23.92 -14.36 -2.28
CA ARG A 229 25.14 -13.53 -2.27
C ARG A 229 26.37 -14.38 -1.97
N ILE A 230 26.29 -15.29 -1.00
CA ILE A 230 27.37 -16.22 -0.64
C ILE A 230 27.70 -17.12 -1.84
N GLU A 231 26.69 -17.68 -2.49
CA GLU A 231 26.86 -18.51 -3.70
C GLU A 231 27.55 -17.71 -4.83
N GLN A 232 27.14 -16.46 -5.06
CA GLN A 232 27.81 -15.59 -6.03
C GLN A 232 29.27 -15.30 -5.66
N LEU A 233 29.57 -15.07 -4.38
CA LEU A 233 30.93 -14.87 -3.89
C LEU A 233 31.77 -16.13 -4.08
N GLN A 234 31.23 -17.30 -3.75
CA GLN A 234 31.88 -18.60 -3.97
C GLN A 234 32.16 -18.84 -5.46
N ALA A 235 31.18 -18.62 -6.33
CA ALA A 235 31.35 -18.77 -7.77
C ALA A 235 32.40 -17.79 -8.34
N ARG A 236 32.48 -16.56 -7.82
CA ARG A 236 33.54 -15.61 -8.16
C ARG A 236 34.90 -16.06 -7.63
N ALA A 237 34.95 -16.51 -6.39
CA ALA A 237 36.16 -17.04 -5.77
C ALA A 237 36.72 -18.20 -6.60
N GLU A 238 35.87 -19.15 -7.00
CA GLU A 238 36.25 -20.29 -7.85
C GLU A 238 36.80 -19.87 -9.20
N LYS A 239 36.18 -18.90 -9.87
CA LYS A 239 36.71 -18.32 -11.12
C LYS A 239 38.07 -17.64 -10.91
N LEU A 240 38.29 -17.05 -9.73
CA LEU A 240 39.52 -16.33 -9.39
C LEU A 240 40.58 -17.22 -8.71
N LYS A 241 40.29 -18.47 -8.34
CA LYS A 241 41.26 -19.40 -7.71
C LYS A 241 42.54 -19.60 -8.54
N GLY A 242 42.49 -19.39 -9.86
CA GLY A 242 43.66 -19.43 -10.74
C GLY A 242 44.54 -18.17 -10.72
N ILE A 243 44.07 -17.06 -10.15
CA ILE A 243 44.79 -15.80 -9.99
C ILE A 243 45.03 -15.63 -8.49
N GLN A 244 46.26 -15.85 -8.04
CA GLN A 244 46.64 -15.95 -6.63
C GLN A 244 46.45 -14.60 -5.89
N LYS A 245 45.21 -14.27 -5.50
CA LYS A 245 44.80 -13.24 -4.53
C LYS A 245 43.26 -13.23 -4.43
N TYR A 246 42.67 -14.27 -3.86
CA TYR A 246 41.31 -14.17 -3.33
C TYR A 246 41.39 -14.22 -1.80
N GLU A 247 41.13 -13.08 -1.16
CA GLU A 247 41.14 -12.95 0.29
C GLU A 247 39.82 -13.50 0.86
N SER A 248 39.92 -14.60 1.61
CA SER A 248 38.82 -15.39 2.17
C SER A 248 38.04 -14.70 3.32
N GLN A 249 38.35 -13.44 3.63
CA GLN A 249 37.75 -12.69 4.72
C GLN A 249 36.26 -12.39 4.47
N GLU A 250 35.86 -12.03 3.25
CA GLU A 250 34.46 -11.70 2.93
C GLU A 250 33.49 -12.88 3.13
N LEU A 251 33.96 -14.11 2.90
CA LEU A 251 33.17 -15.33 3.12
C LEU A 251 33.06 -15.70 4.61
N THR A 252 34.08 -15.34 5.41
CA THR A 252 34.15 -15.66 6.84
C THR A 252 33.29 -14.69 7.67
N GLU A 253 33.06 -13.48 7.18
CA GLU A 253 32.28 -12.44 7.87
C GLU A 253 30.78 -12.43 7.53
N ALA A 254 30.34 -13.25 6.57
CA ALA A 254 28.94 -13.30 6.12
C ALA A 254 28.03 -13.90 7.22
N ARG A 255 27.33 -13.03 7.96
CA ARG A 255 26.31 -13.42 8.94
C ARG A 255 24.96 -13.61 8.24
N PRO A 256 24.13 -14.59 8.66
CA PRO A 256 22.80 -14.75 8.11
C PRO A 256 21.94 -13.50 8.37
N ARG A 257 21.06 -13.18 7.41
CA ARG A 257 20.09 -12.10 7.58
C ARG A 257 19.12 -12.45 8.71
N ALA A 258 18.78 -11.46 9.51
CA ALA A 258 17.84 -11.60 10.59
C ALA A 258 16.43 -11.72 10.04
N ASP A 259 15.66 -12.64 10.60
CA ASP A 259 14.26 -12.82 10.28
C ASP A 259 13.45 -11.60 10.77
N PRO A 260 12.69 -10.90 9.90
CA PRO A 260 11.87 -9.75 10.27
C PRO A 260 10.85 -10.04 11.36
N GLU A 261 10.31 -11.25 11.45
CA GLU A 261 9.32 -11.61 12.49
C GLU A 261 9.98 -11.79 13.86
N GLN A 262 11.16 -12.41 13.91
CA GLN A 262 11.84 -12.72 15.17
C GLN A 262 12.63 -11.52 15.72
N ARG A 263 13.29 -10.76 14.82
CA ARG A 263 14.20 -9.66 15.18
C ARG A 263 13.96 -8.45 14.27
N PRO A 264 12.81 -7.77 14.40
CA PRO A 264 12.40 -6.71 13.48
C PRO A 264 13.40 -5.55 13.42
N ALA A 265 13.96 -5.13 14.56
CA ALA A 265 14.91 -4.02 14.60
C ALA A 265 16.22 -4.35 13.86
N LEU A 266 16.78 -5.55 14.04
CA LEU A 266 18.01 -5.97 13.39
C LEU A 266 17.79 -6.16 11.88
N ALA A 267 16.70 -6.82 11.50
CA ALA A 267 16.32 -7.00 10.10
C ALA A 267 16.13 -5.65 9.40
N TRP A 268 15.49 -4.68 10.06
CA TRP A 268 15.33 -3.33 9.54
C TRP A 268 16.68 -2.62 9.35
N ILE A 269 17.60 -2.69 10.33
CA ILE A 269 18.95 -2.11 10.18
C ILE A 269 19.69 -2.75 9.01
N GLN A 270 19.65 -4.08 8.89
CA GLN A 270 20.28 -4.80 7.79
C GLN A 270 19.67 -4.42 6.44
N GLN A 271 18.35 -4.25 6.36
CA GLN A 271 17.68 -3.78 5.14
C GLN A 271 18.16 -2.38 4.75
N GLN A 272 18.28 -1.45 5.72
CA GLN A 272 18.84 -0.11 5.45
C GLN A 272 20.29 -0.19 4.98
N HIS A 273 21.09 -1.07 5.57
CA HIS A 273 22.47 -1.30 5.14
C HIS A 273 22.55 -1.79 3.69
N VAL A 274 21.81 -2.86 3.35
CA VAL A 274 21.75 -3.41 1.98
C VAL A 274 21.31 -2.33 0.98
N LYS A 275 20.26 -1.58 1.33
CA LYS A 275 19.73 -0.45 0.55
C LYS A 275 20.71 0.71 0.40
N ALA A 276 21.67 0.86 1.31
CA ALA A 276 22.69 1.90 1.27
C ALA A 276 23.96 1.44 0.53
N THR A 277 24.20 0.13 0.43
CA THR A 277 25.32 -0.48 -0.30
C THR A 277 24.95 -1.00 -1.68
N SER A 278 23.68 -1.03 -2.06
CA SER A 278 23.23 -1.46 -3.39
C SER A 278 23.69 -0.44 -4.43
N THR A 279 24.83 -0.67 -5.04
CA THR A 279 25.43 0.21 -6.05
C THR A 279 24.98 -0.18 -7.45
N THR A 280 24.85 0.81 -8.34
CA THR A 280 24.70 0.59 -9.78
C THR A 280 26.00 0.07 -10.40
N ASP A 281 25.91 -0.71 -11.48
CA ASP A 281 27.08 -1.28 -12.18
C ASP A 281 28.04 -0.19 -12.68
N ALA A 282 29.11 0.05 -11.93
CA ALA A 282 30.16 1.02 -12.23
C ALA A 282 31.35 0.42 -13.02
N SER A 283 31.21 -0.84 -13.44
CA SER A 283 32.21 -1.59 -14.21
C SER A 283 32.48 -1.00 -15.60
N LYS A 284 31.52 -0.26 -16.17
CA LYS A 284 31.61 0.33 -17.51
C LYS A 284 32.31 1.71 -17.55
N LEU A 285 32.70 2.26 -16.40
CA LEU A 285 33.27 3.61 -16.34
C LEU A 285 34.74 3.62 -16.78
N THR A 286 35.07 4.51 -17.72
CA THR A 286 36.46 4.82 -18.11
C THR A 286 37.19 5.58 -16.99
N THR A 287 38.52 5.55 -16.99
CA THR A 287 39.34 6.30 -16.03
C THR A 287 39.03 7.80 -16.07
N ALA A 288 38.91 8.38 -17.27
CA ALA A 288 38.51 9.77 -17.46
C ALA A 288 37.11 10.08 -16.91
N GLY A 289 36.15 9.18 -17.13
CA GLY A 289 34.78 9.31 -16.59
C GLY A 289 34.72 9.30 -15.05
N ARG A 290 35.75 8.74 -14.39
CA ARG A 290 35.89 8.75 -12.92
C ARG A 290 36.55 10.04 -12.41
N LEU A 291 37.57 10.51 -13.11
CA LEU A 291 38.42 11.62 -12.66
C LEU A 291 37.89 13.00 -13.04
N LEU A 292 37.36 13.19 -14.25
CA LEU A 292 36.99 14.51 -14.74
C LEU A 292 35.87 15.19 -13.94
N PRO A 293 34.78 14.48 -13.55
CA PRO A 293 33.72 15.12 -12.77
C PRO A 293 34.20 15.56 -11.38
N SER A 294 35.01 14.73 -10.73
CA SER A 294 35.56 15.04 -9.41
C SER A 294 36.60 16.17 -9.48
N LEU A 295 37.45 16.18 -10.52
CA LEU A 295 38.37 17.28 -10.80
C LEU A 295 37.63 18.60 -11.01
N ALA A 296 36.51 18.59 -11.76
CA ALA A 296 35.71 19.78 -12.00
C ALA A 296 35.11 20.34 -10.69
N VAL A 297 34.63 19.49 -9.80
CA VAL A 297 34.15 19.90 -8.47
C VAL A 297 35.29 20.49 -7.64
N VAL A 298 36.49 19.89 -7.68
CA VAL A 298 37.66 20.44 -6.97
C VAL A 298 38.02 21.81 -7.50
N ALA A 299 38.15 21.97 -8.82
CA ALA A 299 38.47 23.25 -9.44
C ALA A 299 37.43 24.32 -9.07
N LEU A 300 36.14 23.97 -9.08
CA LEU A 300 35.07 24.84 -8.61
C LEU A 300 35.24 25.21 -7.13
N THR A 301 35.53 24.24 -6.27
CA THR A 301 35.71 24.49 -4.83
C THR A 301 36.92 25.39 -4.55
N LEU A 302 38.02 25.21 -5.27
CA LEU A 302 39.20 26.07 -5.18
C LEU A 302 38.88 27.49 -5.63
N GLY A 303 38.18 27.65 -6.76
CA GLY A 303 37.73 28.95 -7.25
C GLY A 303 36.79 29.65 -6.27
N LEU A 304 35.82 28.93 -5.69
CA LEU A 304 34.94 29.49 -4.66
C LEU A 304 35.68 29.86 -3.38
N CYS A 305 36.67 29.06 -2.94
CA CYS A 305 37.48 29.38 -1.77
C CYS A 305 38.34 30.63 -2.01
N TYR A 306 38.89 30.78 -3.22
CA TYR A 306 39.66 31.97 -3.60
C TYR A 306 38.78 33.23 -3.59
N VAL A 307 37.63 33.18 -4.27
CA VAL A 307 36.67 34.30 -4.26
C VAL A 307 36.19 34.60 -2.84
N PHE A 308 35.94 33.58 -2.02
CA PHE A 308 35.54 33.76 -0.63
C PHE A 308 36.64 34.44 0.20
N SER A 309 37.90 34.02 0.07
CA SER A 309 39.03 34.63 0.78
C SER A 309 39.16 36.13 0.44
N GLU A 310 39.08 36.51 -0.84
CA GLU A 310 39.20 37.91 -1.28
C GLU A 310 37.98 38.78 -0.90
N SER A 311 36.77 38.19 -0.88
CA SER A 311 35.53 38.94 -0.61
C SER A 311 35.10 38.94 0.86
N TYR A 312 35.81 38.22 1.74
CA TYR A 312 35.39 38.05 3.12
C TYR A 312 35.77 39.24 4.00
N GLU A 313 34.74 39.95 4.49
CA GLU A 313 34.89 40.95 5.55
C GLU A 313 34.47 40.38 6.90
N ALA A 314 35.30 40.61 7.93
CA ALA A 314 35.03 40.12 9.27
C ALA A 314 33.88 40.91 9.94
N PRO A 315 32.87 40.23 10.52
CA PRO A 315 31.75 40.92 11.14
C PRO A 315 32.16 41.65 12.43
N LEU A 316 31.55 42.82 12.62
CA LEU A 316 31.64 43.61 13.85
C LEU A 316 31.20 42.77 15.05
N HIS A 317 31.78 43.05 16.22
CA HIS A 317 31.57 42.25 17.43
C HIS A 317 30.09 42.08 17.82
N ASN A 318 29.29 43.14 17.70
CA ASN A 318 27.85 43.17 18.00
C ASN A 318 26.97 42.37 17.01
N GLN A 319 27.51 42.02 15.84
CA GLN A 319 26.80 41.24 14.81
C GLN A 319 27.19 39.75 14.84
N ARG A 320 28.07 39.34 15.75
CA ARG A 320 28.50 37.94 15.88
C ARG A 320 27.43 37.11 16.57
N MET A 321 27.20 35.90 16.06
CA MET A 321 26.32 34.91 16.70
C MET A 321 26.80 34.54 18.12
N TRP A 322 28.12 34.49 18.32
CA TRP A 322 28.75 34.29 19.62
C TRP A 322 29.72 35.44 19.91
N PRO A 323 29.23 36.55 20.50
CA PRO A 323 30.06 37.73 20.75
C PRO A 323 31.13 37.45 21.82
N ASP A 324 30.80 36.65 22.85
CA ASP A 324 31.69 36.40 24.00
C ASP A 324 32.87 35.46 23.71
N ILE A 325 32.87 34.81 22.54
CA ILE A 325 33.86 33.79 22.17
C ILE A 325 34.88 34.39 21.19
N GLN A 326 36.16 34.02 21.35
CA GLN A 326 37.21 34.39 20.39
C GLN A 326 36.84 33.91 18.97
N PRO A 327 37.05 34.73 17.91
CA PRO A 327 36.69 34.36 16.55
C PRO A 327 37.25 33.02 16.08
N ALA A 328 38.51 32.73 16.42
CA ALA A 328 39.15 31.45 16.11
C ALA A 328 38.48 30.26 16.80
N ALA A 329 38.09 30.41 18.07
CA ALA A 329 37.38 29.36 18.78
C ALA A 329 35.98 29.16 18.17
N ALA A 330 35.27 30.23 17.82
CA ALA A 330 33.96 30.14 17.19
C ALA A 330 33.99 29.38 15.85
N THR A 331 34.98 29.63 14.99
CA THR A 331 35.13 28.95 13.69
C THR A 331 35.49 27.49 13.86
N LEU A 332 36.45 27.18 14.73
CA LEU A 332 36.86 25.80 15.01
C LEU A 332 35.74 25.02 15.67
N THR A 333 34.99 25.60 16.62
CA THR A 333 33.82 24.97 17.21
C THR A 333 32.76 24.68 16.17
N ALA A 334 32.56 25.56 15.18
CA ALA A 334 31.64 25.29 14.07
C ALA A 334 32.10 24.12 13.20
N ILE A 335 33.39 24.05 12.82
CA ILE A 335 33.94 22.94 12.03
C ILE A 335 33.90 21.63 12.81
N VAL A 336 34.29 21.64 14.08
CA VAL A 336 34.22 20.47 14.98
C VAL A 336 32.78 20.02 15.16
N GLY A 337 31.86 20.95 15.37
CA GLY A 337 30.42 20.67 15.49
C GLY A 337 29.84 20.05 14.21
N LEU A 338 30.26 20.52 13.04
CA LEU A 338 29.84 19.94 11.76
C LEU A 338 30.37 18.51 11.59
N ASN A 339 31.66 18.27 11.86
CA ASN A 339 32.25 16.92 11.82
C ASN A 339 31.57 15.97 12.83
N ALA A 340 31.31 16.45 14.05
CA ALA A 340 30.60 15.68 15.08
C ALA A 340 29.15 15.40 14.66
N GLY A 341 28.47 16.37 14.05
CA GLY A 341 27.12 16.21 13.51
C GLY A 341 27.05 15.14 12.42
N VAL A 342 28.00 15.15 11.47
CA VAL A 342 28.12 14.10 10.44
C VAL A 342 28.44 12.75 11.07
N PHE A 343 29.31 12.70 12.08
CA PHE A 343 29.62 11.48 12.83
C PHE A 343 28.39 10.91 13.57
N LEU A 344 27.55 11.76 14.15
CA LEU A 344 26.28 11.34 14.76
C LEU A 344 25.28 10.90 13.69
N LEU A 345 25.25 11.55 12.54
CA LEU A 345 24.40 11.17 11.41
C LEU A 345 24.76 9.78 10.87
N TRP A 346 26.04 9.37 10.95
CA TRP A 346 26.46 7.98 10.69
C TRP A 346 25.84 6.94 11.65
N LYS A 347 25.31 7.36 12.81
CA LYS A 347 24.58 6.47 13.73
C LYS A 347 23.10 6.35 13.38
N PHE A 348 22.61 7.13 12.43
CA PHE A 348 21.21 7.14 12.01
C PHE A 348 21.03 6.35 10.69
N PRO A 349 20.47 5.12 10.71
CA PRO A 349 20.40 4.25 9.53
C PRO A 349 19.73 4.86 8.29
N PRO A 350 18.67 5.67 8.39
CA PRO A 350 18.05 6.30 7.22
C PRO A 350 18.98 7.26 6.46
N ALA A 351 19.99 7.83 7.14
CA ALA A 351 20.95 8.74 6.51
C ALA A 351 22.09 8.03 5.77
N TRP A 352 22.28 6.71 5.95
CA TRP A 352 23.40 5.97 5.34
C TRP A 352 23.42 6.05 3.82
N ARG A 353 22.26 6.12 3.16
CA ARG A 353 22.20 6.31 1.70
C ARG A 353 22.83 7.63 1.26
N LEU A 354 22.51 8.72 1.97
CA LEU A 354 23.06 10.04 1.68
C LEU A 354 24.56 10.07 1.97
N LEU A 355 24.94 9.52 3.12
CA LEU A 355 26.32 9.52 3.59
C LEU A 355 27.24 8.65 2.72
N ASN A 356 26.82 7.45 2.32
CA ASN A 356 27.59 6.61 1.39
C ASN A 356 27.77 7.27 0.03
N LYS A 357 26.80 8.10 -0.41
CA LYS A 357 26.84 8.79 -1.71
C LYS A 357 27.72 10.03 -1.71
N TYR A 358 27.67 10.85 -0.65
CA TYR A 358 28.31 12.17 -0.63
C TYR A 358 29.42 12.33 0.44
N PHE A 359 29.53 11.42 1.40
CA PHE A 359 30.45 11.54 2.54
C PHE A 359 31.47 10.39 2.61
N ILE A 360 31.50 9.51 1.60
CA ILE A 360 32.55 8.52 1.38
C ILE A 360 33.04 8.66 -0.05
N ASN A 361 34.35 8.74 -0.23
CA ASN A 361 34.94 8.69 -1.56
C ASN A 361 35.33 7.25 -1.92
N VAL A 362 34.63 6.67 -2.89
CA VAL A 362 34.85 5.29 -3.35
C VAL A 362 35.30 5.30 -4.82
N PRO A 363 36.51 4.81 -5.14
CA PRO A 363 37.02 4.80 -6.51
C PRO A 363 36.20 3.94 -7.48
N TYR A 364 35.53 2.91 -6.97
CA TYR A 364 34.69 2.02 -7.78
C TYR A 364 33.46 2.72 -8.36
N TYR A 365 32.75 3.55 -7.58
CA TYR A 365 31.56 4.31 -7.99
C TYR A 365 31.69 5.79 -7.57
N PRO A 366 32.50 6.58 -8.28
CA PRO A 366 32.78 7.94 -7.84
C PRO A 366 31.58 8.86 -7.99
N TYR A 367 31.21 9.54 -6.91
CA TYR A 367 30.31 10.68 -6.94
C TYR A 367 31.15 11.96 -6.83
N ALA A 368 31.07 12.85 -7.80
CA ALA A 368 31.94 14.03 -7.84
C ALA A 368 31.91 14.88 -6.55
N ALA A 369 30.72 15.06 -5.97
CA ALA A 369 30.53 15.82 -4.74
C ALA A 369 31.12 15.14 -3.49
N SER A 370 31.45 13.85 -3.54
CA SER A 370 32.02 13.14 -2.38
C SER A 370 33.41 13.63 -2.01
N VAL A 371 34.12 14.26 -2.94
CA VAL A 371 35.46 14.84 -2.70
C VAL A 371 35.42 15.94 -1.65
N VAL A 372 34.32 16.69 -1.56
CA VAL A 372 34.14 17.74 -0.55
C VAL A 372 33.51 17.17 0.71
N GLY A 373 32.42 16.40 0.57
CA GLY A 373 31.69 15.89 1.73
C GLY A 373 32.50 14.91 2.59
N SER A 374 33.40 14.12 1.98
CA SER A 374 34.24 13.17 2.73
C SER A 374 35.26 13.83 3.65
N VAL A 375 35.59 15.12 3.47
CA VAL A 375 36.44 15.90 4.40
C VAL A 375 35.80 15.97 5.79
N PHE A 376 34.47 16.00 5.86
CA PHE A 376 33.71 16.15 7.10
C PHE A 376 33.24 14.83 7.73
N SER A 377 33.69 13.70 7.19
CA SER A 377 33.17 12.37 7.52
C SER A 377 34.18 11.52 8.28
N HIS A 378 33.75 10.88 9.37
CA HIS A 378 34.58 9.97 10.17
C HIS A 378 33.78 8.73 10.58
N GLN A 379 34.41 7.56 10.54
CA GLN A 379 33.76 6.29 10.94
C GLN A 379 34.08 5.88 12.40
N GLN A 380 35.28 6.22 12.89
CA GLN A 380 35.75 5.82 14.22
C GLN A 380 35.92 7.05 15.12
N LEU A 381 35.49 6.93 16.39
CA LEU A 381 35.58 8.01 17.37
C LEU A 381 37.03 8.44 17.61
N ARG A 382 37.97 7.49 17.68
CA ARG A 382 39.41 7.77 17.83
C ARG A 382 39.95 8.62 16.68
N HIS A 383 39.55 8.32 15.44
CA HIS A 383 40.00 9.06 14.26
C HIS A 383 39.40 10.47 14.21
N LEU A 384 38.14 10.64 14.64
CA LEU A 384 37.53 11.96 14.81
C LEU A 384 38.27 12.75 15.90
N GLY A 385 38.47 12.14 17.08
CA GLY A 385 39.12 12.77 18.22
C GLY A 385 40.53 13.25 17.92
N SER A 386 41.37 12.43 17.29
CA SER A 386 42.74 12.83 16.93
C SER A 386 42.77 13.98 15.92
N ASN A 387 41.88 13.95 14.91
CA ASN A 387 41.78 15.01 13.92
C ASN A 387 41.31 16.34 14.53
N MET A 388 40.25 16.30 15.34
CA MET A 388 39.73 17.51 15.98
C MET A 388 40.71 18.06 17.02
N PHE A 389 41.48 17.21 17.69
CA PHE A 389 42.55 17.64 18.60
C PHE A 389 43.62 18.45 17.87
N ILE A 390 44.19 17.92 16.77
CA ILE A 390 45.22 18.64 16.00
C ILE A 390 44.66 19.95 15.42
N LEU A 391 43.44 19.88 14.86
CA LEU A 391 42.75 21.04 14.30
C LEU A 391 42.54 22.13 15.37
N TRP A 392 42.18 21.77 16.60
CA TRP A 392 41.94 22.73 17.67
C TRP A 392 43.21 23.50 18.06
N PHE A 393 44.34 22.81 18.22
CA PHE A 393 45.58 23.45 18.64
C PHE A 393 46.27 24.22 17.51
N VAL A 394 46.54 23.55 16.38
CA VAL A 394 47.26 24.18 15.26
C VAL A 394 46.35 25.11 14.48
N GLY A 395 45.09 24.71 14.26
CA GLY A 395 44.14 25.54 13.53
C GLY A 395 43.80 26.83 14.25
N LYS A 396 43.78 26.86 15.60
CA LYS A 396 43.59 28.11 16.35
C LYS A 396 44.73 29.08 16.10
N LYS A 397 45.98 28.60 16.17
CA LYS A 397 47.17 29.42 15.92
C LYS A 397 47.15 29.98 14.50
N LEU A 398 47.00 29.12 13.51
CA LEU A 398 46.92 29.56 12.12
C LEU A 398 45.79 30.57 11.90
N HIS A 399 44.60 30.31 12.44
CA HIS A 399 43.47 31.23 12.30
C HIS A 399 43.76 32.61 12.93
N ASP A 400 44.43 32.66 14.07
CA ASP A 400 44.83 33.93 14.68
C ASP A 400 45.83 34.70 13.80
N ASP A 401 46.66 33.99 13.01
CA ASP A 401 47.68 34.59 12.12
C ASP A 401 47.11 35.08 10.78
N ILE A 402 46.25 34.29 10.11
CA ILE A 402 45.72 34.60 8.76
C ILE A 402 44.28 35.12 8.76
N GLY A 403 43.58 35.04 9.89
CA GLY A 403 42.17 35.43 9.99
C GLY A 403 41.19 34.37 9.48
N ARG A 404 39.90 34.69 9.60
CA ARG A 404 38.79 33.73 9.43
C ARG A 404 38.54 33.30 7.98
N GLY A 405 38.54 34.26 7.04
CA GLY A 405 38.25 34.00 5.62
C GLY A 405 39.26 33.02 5.04
N ASP A 406 40.53 33.38 5.15
CA ASP A 406 41.66 32.60 4.66
C ASP A 406 41.78 31.24 5.34
N PHE A 407 41.53 31.16 6.65
CA PHE A 407 41.54 29.89 7.36
C PHE A 407 40.50 28.90 6.81
N VAL A 408 39.26 29.35 6.60
CA VAL A 408 38.20 28.48 6.05
C VAL A 408 38.51 28.11 4.61
N ALA A 409 39.02 29.05 3.81
CA ALA A 409 39.43 28.80 2.43
C ALA A 409 40.56 27.75 2.36
N VAL A 410 41.60 27.87 3.19
CA VAL A 410 42.71 26.91 3.28
C VAL A 410 42.20 25.53 3.72
N TYR A 411 41.36 25.47 4.76
CA TYR A 411 40.82 24.19 5.25
C TYR A 411 40.03 23.44 4.17
N LEU A 412 39.11 24.13 3.48
CA LEU A 412 38.27 23.53 2.44
C LEU A 412 39.07 23.17 1.18
N SER A 413 39.91 24.08 0.70
CA SER A 413 40.73 23.88 -0.50
C SER A 413 41.73 22.74 -0.32
N ALA A 414 42.47 22.71 0.79
CA ALA A 414 43.41 21.63 1.10
C ALA A 414 42.69 20.29 1.28
N GLY A 415 41.53 20.28 1.94
CA GLY A 415 40.73 19.08 2.11
C GLY A 415 40.24 18.49 0.79
N ALA A 416 39.65 19.32 -0.08
CA ALA A 416 39.15 18.90 -1.39
C ALA A 416 40.30 18.42 -2.30
N PHE A 417 41.41 19.16 -2.33
CA PHE A 417 42.58 18.81 -3.13
C PHE A 417 43.21 17.50 -2.66
N ALA A 418 43.49 17.34 -1.36
CA ALA A 418 44.09 16.12 -0.82
C ALA A 418 43.21 14.89 -1.05
N THR A 419 41.89 15.04 -0.89
CA THR A 419 40.91 13.97 -1.15
C THR A 419 40.93 13.56 -2.63
N PHE A 420 40.97 14.53 -3.54
CA PHE A 420 41.07 14.25 -4.97
C PHE A 420 42.40 13.61 -5.34
N SER A 421 43.54 14.10 -4.83
CA SER A 421 44.85 13.51 -5.10
C SER A 421 44.90 12.05 -4.67
N SER A 422 44.42 11.73 -3.45
CA SER A 422 44.36 10.35 -2.97
C SER A 422 43.47 9.47 -3.86
N PHE A 423 42.32 10.00 -4.28
CA PHE A 423 41.42 9.31 -5.19
C PHE A 423 42.01 9.09 -6.58
N ALA A 424 42.66 10.11 -7.15
CA ALA A 424 43.29 10.04 -8.46
C ALA A 424 44.40 8.97 -8.47
N ILE A 425 45.25 8.95 -7.44
CA ILE A 425 46.28 7.93 -7.26
C ILE A 425 45.64 6.53 -7.25
N ARG A 426 44.56 6.32 -6.47
CA ARG A 426 43.88 5.01 -6.39
C ARG A 426 43.27 4.56 -7.72
N VAL A 427 42.67 5.48 -8.46
CA VAL A 427 42.10 5.18 -9.79
C VAL A 427 43.21 4.84 -10.79
N LEU A 428 44.31 5.60 -10.79
CA LEU A 428 45.45 5.39 -11.69
C LEU A 428 46.22 4.10 -11.36
N SER A 429 46.33 3.74 -10.07
CA SER A 429 46.92 2.48 -9.60
C SER A 429 45.95 1.29 -9.65
N ASN A 430 44.78 1.44 -10.27
CA ASN A 430 43.74 0.41 -10.41
C ASN A 430 43.31 -0.25 -9.08
N THR A 431 43.44 0.47 -7.96
CA THR A 431 43.10 -0.02 -6.61
C THR A 431 41.74 0.54 -6.22
N LEU A 432 40.67 -0.09 -6.73
CA LEU A 432 39.32 0.50 -6.69
C LEU A 432 38.50 0.16 -5.45
N THR A 433 38.95 -0.81 -4.66
CA THR A 433 38.22 -1.34 -3.48
C THR A 433 38.42 -0.51 -2.21
N VAL A 434 39.49 0.30 -2.16
CA VAL A 434 39.82 1.07 -0.96
C VAL A 434 39.07 2.41 -0.97
N SER A 435 38.18 2.60 -0.01
CA SER A 435 37.48 3.86 0.23
C SER A 435 38.29 4.81 1.12
N SER A 436 38.01 6.11 1.05
CA SER A 436 38.68 7.13 1.88
C SER A 436 37.69 8.17 2.38
N LEU A 437 37.93 8.66 3.60
CA LEU A 437 37.19 9.72 4.27
C LEU A 437 38.01 10.28 5.44
N GLY A 438 37.77 11.53 5.80
CA GLY A 438 38.35 12.18 6.96
C GLY A 438 38.94 13.56 6.68
N ALA A 439 38.98 14.37 7.73
CA ALA A 439 39.55 15.72 7.71
C ALA A 439 41.09 15.77 7.65
N SER A 440 41.78 14.62 7.66
CA SER A 440 43.24 14.56 7.80
C SER A 440 43.97 15.30 6.68
N GLY A 441 43.49 15.22 5.43
CA GLY A 441 44.06 15.98 4.31
C GLY A 441 43.96 17.50 4.51
N ALA A 442 42.80 17.98 5.00
CA ALA A 442 42.60 19.39 5.33
C ALA A 442 43.52 19.84 6.48
N ILE A 443 43.64 19.01 7.53
CA ILE A 443 44.48 19.29 8.69
C ILE A 443 45.96 19.33 8.29
N SER A 444 46.43 18.41 7.45
CA SER A 444 47.80 18.45 6.93
C SER A 444 48.07 19.73 6.14
N GLY A 445 47.09 20.23 5.38
CA GLY A 445 47.18 21.52 4.71
C GLY A 445 47.26 22.70 5.68
N VAL A 446 46.45 22.69 6.74
CA VAL A 446 46.52 23.70 7.82
C VAL A 446 47.88 23.69 8.52
N VAL A 447 48.40 22.50 8.86
CA VAL A 447 49.73 22.37 9.46
C VAL A 447 50.82 22.84 8.51
N ALA A 448 50.75 22.45 7.23
CA ALA A 448 51.71 22.89 6.22
C ALA A 448 51.72 24.41 6.04
N MET A 449 50.54 25.04 5.97
CA MET A 449 50.42 26.50 5.89
C MET A 449 51.03 27.19 7.12
N TRP A 450 50.74 26.67 8.32
CA TRP A 450 51.32 27.20 9.55
C TRP A 450 52.85 27.09 9.56
N CYS A 451 53.40 25.95 9.14
CA CYS A 451 54.85 25.77 9.00
C CYS A 451 55.45 26.74 7.98
N ILE A 452 54.81 26.93 6.82
CA ILE A 452 55.30 27.86 5.77
C ILE A 452 55.34 29.30 6.30
N LEU A 453 54.32 29.73 7.04
CA LEU A 453 54.26 31.07 7.63
C LEU A 453 55.34 31.29 8.69
N HIS A 454 55.72 30.25 9.44
CA HIS A 454 56.71 30.31 10.53
C HIS A 454 58.08 29.73 10.16
N SER A 455 58.34 29.46 8.89
CA SER A 455 59.58 28.83 8.41
C SER A 455 60.80 29.77 8.41
N LYS A 456 60.74 30.92 9.07
CA LYS A 456 61.80 31.94 9.09
C LYS A 456 62.46 32.06 10.45
#